data_AF-A0A8J2ZSN2-F1
#
_entry.id   AF-A0A8J2ZSN2-F1
#
_cell.length_a   1.000
_cell.length_b   1.000
_cell.length_c   1.000
_cell.angle_alpha   90.00
_cell.angle_beta   90.00
_cell.angle_gamma   90.00
#
_symmetry.space_group_name_H-M   'P 1'
#
loop_
_entity.id
_entity.type
_entity.pdbx_description
1 polymer ?
#
loop_
_entity_poly.entity_id
_entity_poly.type
_entity_poly.pdbx_seq_one_letter_code
_entity_poly.pdbx_strand_id
1 'polypeptide(L)'
;MKFIAFDIVETEIHTEEDWLIILIDRAVKKVVYVTTSSFHPIAQVERERTQGKIERTLLEKDSLQLCAFPLPEGVNAQVAKKLFLKELDAEGMDDRKNMDDVSLNAATWDKHVQCVKAITGQVKRII
;
A
#
# COMPACT_ATOMS: atom_id res chain seq x y z
N MET A 1 -1.92 8.53 12.40
CA MET A 1 -2.25 8.48 10.96
C MET A 1 -3.70 8.01 10.84
N LYS A 2 -4.58 8.79 10.19
CA LYS A 2 -5.98 8.40 10.01
C LYS A 2 -6.07 7.49 8.78
N PHE A 3 -6.52 6.26 8.96
CA PHE A 3 -6.78 5.30 7.90
C PHE A 3 -8.14 5.59 7.26
N ILE A 4 -8.25 5.43 5.94
CA ILE A 4 -9.53 5.50 5.24
C ILE A 4 -9.80 4.12 4.62
N ALA A 5 -10.78 3.42 5.18
CA ALA A 5 -11.46 2.35 4.49
C ALA A 5 -12.45 3.01 3.53
N PHE A 6 -12.29 2.78 2.24
CA PHE A 6 -13.29 3.18 1.26
C PHE A 6 -14.20 1.99 0.99
N ASP A 7 -15.50 2.14 1.26
CA ASP A 7 -16.50 1.53 0.40
C ASP A 7 -16.52 2.40 -0.87
N ILE A 8 -16.42 1.80 -2.06
CA ILE A 8 -16.17 2.50 -3.33
C ILE A 8 -17.43 3.25 -3.78
N VAL A 9 -17.90 4.24 -3.00
CA VAL A 9 -18.97 5.16 -3.41
C VAL A 9 -18.73 6.50 -2.70
N GLU A 10 -18.22 7.45 -3.47
CA GLU A 10 -18.24 8.90 -3.23
C GLU A 10 -17.32 9.49 -2.14
N THR A 11 -16.28 10.18 -2.59
CA THR A 11 -15.66 11.27 -1.83
C THR A 11 -15.04 12.26 -2.82
N GLU A 12 -15.15 13.57 -2.56
CA GLU A 12 -14.51 14.63 -3.36
C GLU A 12 -13.02 14.73 -3.04
N ILE A 13 -12.18 14.92 -4.07
CA ILE A 13 -10.75 14.58 -4.05
C ILE A 13 -9.89 15.76 -4.52
N HIS A 14 -8.98 16.23 -3.66
CA HIS A 14 -7.77 16.95 -4.07
C HIS A 14 -6.63 16.70 -3.07
N THR A 15 -5.58 15.97 -3.49
CA THR A 15 -4.25 16.00 -2.85
C THR A 15 -3.18 15.52 -3.82
N GLU A 16 -2.10 16.28 -4.00
CA GLU A 16 -0.84 15.86 -4.62
C GLU A 16 -0.03 14.93 -3.69
N GLU A 17 -0.69 13.91 -3.14
CA GLU A 17 -0.07 12.97 -2.20
C GLU A 17 0.16 11.63 -2.90
N ASP A 18 1.34 11.04 -2.68
CA ASP A 18 1.61 9.66 -3.07
C ASP A 18 0.88 8.71 -2.12
N TRP A 19 0.32 7.63 -2.64
CA TRP A 19 -0.45 6.64 -1.89
C TRP A 19 0.19 5.27 -1.97
N LEU A 20 0.15 4.52 -0.87
CA LEU A 20 0.28 3.06 -0.87
C LEU A 20 -1.12 2.46 -0.82
N ILE A 21 -1.46 1.67 -1.82
CA ILE A 21 -2.80 1.12 -2.05
C ILE A 21 -2.72 -0.40 -1.92
N ILE A 22 -3.59 -0.98 -1.09
CA ILE A 22 -3.56 -2.38 -0.71
C ILE A 22 -4.97 -2.94 -0.85
N LEU A 23 -5.12 -4.04 -1.61
CA LEU A 23 -6.35 -4.83 -1.63
C LEU A 23 -6.19 -6.03 -0.70
N ILE A 24 -7.18 -6.21 0.16
CA ILE A 24 -7.25 -7.31 1.12
C ILE A 24 -8.50 -8.13 0.81
N ASP A 25 -8.35 -9.45 0.65
CA ASP A 25 -9.49 -10.36 0.67
C ASP A 25 -9.79 -10.74 2.12
N ARG A 26 -10.87 -10.20 2.68
CA ARG A 26 -11.28 -10.42 4.07
C ARG A 26 -11.71 -11.86 4.34
N ALA A 27 -12.19 -12.59 3.32
CA ALA A 27 -12.64 -13.96 3.51
C ALA A 27 -11.48 -14.90 3.83
N VAL A 28 -10.34 -14.69 3.17
CA VAL A 28 -9.11 -15.47 3.38
C VAL A 28 -8.04 -14.72 4.16
N LYS A 29 -8.35 -13.51 4.65
CA LYS A 29 -7.47 -12.66 5.46
C LYS A 29 -6.09 -12.51 4.82
N LYS A 30 -6.05 -12.14 3.53
CA LYS A 30 -4.81 -12.07 2.76
C LYS A 30 -4.73 -10.78 1.96
N VAL A 31 -3.54 -10.19 1.91
CA VAL A 31 -3.22 -9.14 0.94
C VAL A 31 -3.10 -9.77 -0.45
N VAL A 32 -3.96 -9.34 -1.37
CA VAL A 32 -4.02 -9.88 -2.73
C VAL A 32 -3.39 -8.97 -3.76
N TYR A 33 -3.24 -7.68 -3.44
CA TYR A 33 -2.65 -6.71 -4.35
C TYR A 33 -2.06 -5.52 -3.60
N VAL A 34 -0.94 -5.00 -4.11
CA VAL A 34 -0.30 -3.78 -3.59
C VAL A 34 0.18 -2.92 -4.75
N THR A 35 -0.23 -1.66 -4.79
CA THR A 35 0.22 -0.68 -5.77
C THR A 35 0.48 0.67 -5.12
N THR A 36 1.00 1.60 -5.90
CA THR A 36 1.27 2.97 -5.48
C THR A 36 0.76 3.92 -6.53
N SER A 37 0.29 5.09 -6.12
CA SER A 37 -0.18 6.10 -7.08
C SER A 37 -0.06 7.49 -6.50
N SER A 38 0.22 8.46 -7.36
CA SER A 38 0.04 9.89 -7.06
C SER A 38 -1.38 10.36 -7.43
N PHE A 39 -2.23 9.45 -7.92
CA PHE A 39 -3.65 9.67 -8.20
C PHE A 39 -4.51 9.03 -7.12
N HIS A 40 -5.80 9.39 -7.10
CA HIS A 40 -6.76 8.83 -6.15
C HIS A 40 -6.76 7.29 -6.17
N PRO A 41 -6.77 6.63 -4.99
CA PRO A 41 -6.69 5.17 -4.88
C PRO A 41 -7.72 4.40 -5.69
N ILE A 42 -8.98 4.85 -5.68
CA ILE A 42 -10.07 4.20 -6.43
C ILE A 42 -9.80 4.29 -7.94
N ALA A 43 -9.45 5.49 -8.43
CA ALA A 43 -9.18 5.71 -9.85
C ALA A 43 -7.98 4.87 -10.33
N GLN A 44 -6.96 4.69 -9.48
CA GLN A 44 -5.83 3.82 -9.77
C GLN A 44 -6.27 2.36 -9.96
N VAL A 45 -7.07 1.82 -9.04
CA VAL A 45 -7.53 0.42 -9.09
C VAL A 45 -8.42 0.18 -10.30
N GLU A 46 -9.34 1.10 -10.61
CA GLU A 46 -10.19 1.03 -11.80
C GLU A 46 -9.37 1.05 -13.10
N ARG A 47 -8.33 1.89 -13.16
CA ARG A 47 -7.40 1.94 -14.30
C ARG A 47 -6.65 0.63 -14.45
N GLU A 48 -6.11 0.07 -13.36
CA GLU A 48 -5.36 -1.17 -13.39
C GLU A 48 -6.24 -2.39 -13.71
N ARG A 49 -7.51 -2.39 -13.27
CA ARG A 49 -8.53 -3.35 -13.73
C ARG A 49 -8.72 -3.26 -15.24
N THR A 50 -8.92 -2.06 -15.76
CA THR A 50 -9.15 -1.84 -17.21
C THR A 50 -7.94 -2.28 -18.04
N GLN A 51 -6.74 -2.12 -17.49
CA GLN A 51 -5.48 -2.58 -18.09
C GLN A 51 -5.21 -4.09 -17.91
N GLY A 52 -6.10 -4.83 -17.24
CA GLY A 52 -5.94 -6.27 -17.00
C GLY A 52 -4.83 -6.63 -15.99
N LYS A 53 -4.36 -5.68 -15.18
CA LYS A 53 -3.31 -5.89 -14.16
C LYS A 53 -3.85 -6.50 -12.87
N ILE A 54 -5.16 -6.40 -12.65
CA ILE A 54 -5.87 -7.06 -11.57
C ILE A 54 -6.85 -8.02 -12.23
N GLU A 55 -6.82 -9.30 -11.84
CA GLU A 55 -7.76 -10.29 -12.37
C GLU A 55 -9.19 -9.87 -12.05
N ARG A 56 -10.08 -9.89 -13.06
CA ARG A 56 -11.48 -9.48 -12.89
C ARG A 56 -12.18 -10.29 -11.79
N THR A 57 -11.85 -11.58 -11.70
CA THR A 57 -12.36 -12.52 -10.70
C THR A 57 -11.99 -12.17 -9.26
N LEU A 58 -10.90 -11.42 -9.03
CA LEU A 58 -10.58 -10.91 -7.70
C LEU A 58 -11.57 -9.83 -7.30
N LEU A 59 -11.89 -8.90 -8.21
CA LEU A 59 -12.69 -7.70 -7.96
C LEU A 59 -14.20 -7.95 -7.80
N GLU A 60 -14.68 -9.13 -8.20
CA GLU A 60 -16.08 -9.55 -8.04
C GLU A 60 -16.38 -10.15 -6.65
N LYS A 61 -15.38 -10.23 -5.77
CA LYS A 61 -15.56 -10.73 -4.41
C LYS A 61 -16.07 -9.63 -3.48
N ASP A 62 -17.25 -9.83 -2.92
CA ASP A 62 -17.82 -8.98 -1.86
C ASP A 62 -16.94 -8.88 -0.60
N SER A 63 -15.96 -9.77 -0.46
CA SER A 63 -15.00 -9.78 0.65
C SER A 63 -13.80 -8.85 0.46
N LEU A 64 -13.64 -8.20 -0.70
CA LEU A 64 -12.52 -7.31 -0.93
C LEU A 64 -12.66 -5.97 -0.20
N GLN A 65 -11.58 -5.57 0.44
CA GLN A 65 -11.43 -4.25 1.03
C GLN A 65 -10.25 -3.52 0.40
N LEU A 66 -10.51 -2.29 -0.06
CA LEU A 66 -9.47 -1.34 -0.46
C LEU A 66 -8.99 -0.55 0.75
N CYS A 67 -7.69 -0.65 1.04
CA CYS A 67 -7.00 0.15 2.05
C CYS A 67 -6.04 1.08 1.33
N ALA A 68 -6.17 2.39 1.55
CA ALA A 68 -5.26 3.37 0.99
C ALA A 68 -4.60 4.20 2.09
N PHE A 69 -3.29 4.36 1.99
CA PHE A 69 -2.47 5.06 2.98
C PHE A 69 -1.74 6.21 2.28
N PRO A 70 -2.05 7.47 2.61
CA PRO A 70 -1.31 8.60 2.08
C PRO A 70 0.10 8.56 2.66
N LEU A 71 1.10 8.75 1.82
CA LEU A 71 2.50 8.71 2.21
C LEU A 71 2.96 10.11 2.64
N PRO A 72 3.61 10.24 3.81
CA PRO A 72 4.16 11.51 4.24
C PRO A 72 5.20 12.04 3.26
N GLU A 73 5.35 13.37 3.21
CA GLU A 73 6.39 14.01 2.42
C GLU A 73 7.79 13.44 2.73
N GLY A 74 8.57 13.17 1.68
CA GLY A 74 9.90 12.56 1.78
C GLY A 74 9.90 11.03 1.93
N VAL A 75 8.73 10.39 1.95
CA VAL A 75 8.60 8.94 1.80
C VAL A 75 8.32 8.62 0.33
N ASN A 76 9.28 7.95 -0.32
CA ASN A 76 9.13 7.49 -1.69
C ASN A 76 8.18 6.30 -1.76
N ALA A 77 7.17 6.38 -2.63
CA ALA A 77 6.14 5.36 -2.76
C ALA A 77 6.68 3.97 -3.17
N GLN A 78 7.63 3.92 -4.10
CA GLN A 78 8.22 2.65 -4.54
C GLN A 78 9.03 1.98 -3.43
N VAL A 79 9.78 2.78 -2.66
CA VAL A 79 10.53 2.27 -1.50
C VAL A 79 9.56 1.75 -0.44
N ALA A 80 8.50 2.50 -0.12
CA ALA A 80 7.48 2.07 0.83
C ALA A 80 6.80 0.77 0.40
N LYS A 81 6.43 0.63 -0.89
CA LYS A 81 5.86 -0.61 -1.44
C LYS A 81 6.80 -1.81 -1.29
N LYS A 82 8.08 -1.65 -1.65
CA LYS A 82 9.08 -2.73 -1.53
C LYS A 82 9.27 -3.16 -0.09
N LEU A 83 9.43 -2.21 0.83
CA LEU A 83 9.55 -2.49 2.26
C LEU A 83 8.30 -3.16 2.83
N PHE A 84 7.12 -2.69 2.44
CA PHE A 84 5.85 -3.26 2.89
C PHE A 84 5.68 -4.72 2.44
N LEU A 85 5.96 -5.03 1.18
CA LEU A 85 5.91 -6.40 0.66
C LEU A 85 6.92 -7.30 1.40
N LYS A 86 8.14 -6.80 1.63
CA LYS A 86 9.13 -7.52 2.45
C LYS A 86 8.62 -7.81 3.86
N GLU A 87 8.00 -6.84 4.54
CA GLU A 87 7.45 -7.00 5.90
C GLU A 87 6.20 -7.91 5.97
N LEU A 88 5.49 -8.08 4.86
CA LEU A 88 4.40 -9.05 4.73
C LEU A 88 4.92 -10.46 4.47
N ASP A 89 5.90 -10.61 3.59
CA ASP A 89 6.51 -11.90 3.23
C ASP A 89 7.46 -12.41 4.33
N ALA A 90 8.06 -11.50 5.10
CA ALA A 90 8.95 -11.84 6.19
C ALA A 90 8.18 -11.97 7.52
N GLU A 91 7.95 -13.23 7.93
CA GLU A 91 8.21 -13.58 9.32
C GLU A 91 9.72 -13.45 9.59
N GLY A 92 10.18 -12.22 9.82
CA GLY A 92 11.53 -11.91 10.29
C GLY A 92 12.62 -11.96 9.22
N MET A 93 13.01 -10.80 8.70
CA MET A 93 14.37 -10.58 8.19
C MET A 93 14.71 -9.09 8.20
N ASP A 94 15.67 -8.70 9.04
CA ASP A 94 16.27 -7.35 9.07
C ASP A 94 17.25 -7.26 7.89
N ASP A 95 16.81 -6.57 6.83
CA ASP A 95 17.39 -6.71 5.50
C ASP A 95 17.85 -5.36 4.96
N ARG A 96 18.62 -4.63 5.78
CA ARG A 96 19.27 -3.35 5.42
C ARG A 96 20.25 -3.45 4.24
N LYS A 97 20.52 -4.65 3.72
CA LYS A 97 21.52 -4.91 2.68
C LYS A 97 20.99 -5.02 1.26
N ASN A 98 19.67 -5.03 1.04
CA ASN A 98 19.09 -5.34 -0.27
C ASN A 98 18.46 -4.13 -0.99
N MET A 99 19.02 -2.93 -0.81
CA MET A 99 18.65 -1.72 -1.58
C MET A 99 19.90 -0.97 -2.04
N ASP A 100 20.74 -1.66 -2.82
CA ASP A 100 21.74 -1.00 -3.67
C ASP A 100 20.98 -0.26 -4.80
N ASP A 101 20.62 1.00 -4.55
CA ASP A 101 20.59 2.09 -5.56
C ASP A 101 19.93 3.40 -5.07
N VAL A 102 19.58 3.54 -3.79
CA VAL A 102 19.18 4.84 -3.25
C VAL A 102 19.99 5.11 -1.99
N SER A 103 21.05 5.91 -2.11
CA SER A 103 21.80 6.47 -0.99
C SER A 103 20.88 7.43 -0.22
N LEU A 104 19.92 6.88 0.51
CA LEU A 104 19.09 7.62 1.45
C LEU A 104 19.93 7.85 2.71
N ASN A 105 19.99 9.09 3.18
CA ASN A 105 20.56 9.36 4.49
C ASN A 105 19.76 8.57 5.56
N ALA A 106 20.41 8.22 6.68
CA ALA A 106 19.82 7.35 7.70
C ALA A 106 18.47 7.87 8.24
N ALA A 107 18.30 9.19 8.34
CA ALA A 107 17.06 9.81 8.78
C ALA A 107 15.90 9.60 7.78
N THR A 108 16.18 9.72 6.48
CA THR A 108 15.20 9.43 5.43
C THR A 108 14.85 7.95 5.41
N TRP A 109 15.83 7.05 5.59
CA TRP A 109 15.57 5.63 5.69
C TRP A 109 14.65 5.29 6.87
N ASP A 110 14.94 5.81 8.06
CA ASP A 110 14.12 5.60 9.26
C ASP A 110 12.69 6.09 9.08
N LYS A 111 12.47 7.21 8.37
CA LYS A 111 11.13 7.67 8.01
C LYS A 111 10.36 6.65 7.18
N HIS A 112 11.00 6.03 6.19
CA HIS A 112 10.37 4.99 5.36
C HIS A 112 10.02 3.77 6.20
N VAL A 113 10.96 3.28 7.01
CA VAL A 113 10.76 2.10 7.87
C VAL A 113 9.64 2.34 8.89
N GLN A 114 9.62 3.50 9.56
CA GLN A 114 8.57 3.82 10.54
C GLN A 114 7.20 3.93 9.89
N CYS A 115 7.12 4.59 8.72
CA CYS A 115 5.88 4.70 7.95
C CYS A 115 5.35 3.31 7.58
N VAL A 116 6.21 2.46 7.00
CA VAL A 116 5.84 1.11 6.58
C VAL A 116 5.44 0.24 7.77
N LYS A 117 6.17 0.28 8.89
CA LYS A 117 5.79 -0.46 10.11
C LYS A 117 4.41 -0.04 10.63
N ALA A 118 4.08 1.24 10.59
CA ALA A 118 2.77 1.74 10.99
C ALA A 118 1.65 1.26 10.03
N ILE A 119 1.92 1.19 8.73
CA ILE A 119 0.97 0.65 7.73
C ILE A 119 0.81 -0.86 7.92
N THR A 120 1.90 -1.62 7.99
CA THR A 120 1.90 -3.07 8.22
C THR A 120 1.16 -3.43 9.51
N GLY A 121 1.38 -2.68 10.60
CA GLY A 121 0.66 -2.90 11.86
C GLY A 121 -0.84 -2.66 11.76
N GLN A 122 -1.30 -1.76 10.89
CA GLN A 122 -2.73 -1.57 10.62
C GLN A 122 -3.30 -2.69 9.75
N VAL A 123 -2.59 -3.09 8.69
CA VAL A 123 -3.00 -4.19 7.81
C VAL A 123 -3.09 -5.51 8.58
N LYS A 124 -2.10 -5.84 9.43
CA LYS A 124 -2.08 -7.04 10.28
C LYS A 124 -3.20 -7.10 11.33
N ARG A 125 -3.93 -6.00 11.57
CA ARG A 125 -5.14 -6.02 12.42
C ARG A 125 -6.41 -6.35 11.63
N ILE A 126 -6.36 -6.19 10.31
CA ILE A 126 -7.48 -6.45 9.40
C ILE A 126 -7.47 -7.92 8.95
N ILE A 127 -6.28 -8.46 8.67
CA ILE A 127 -6.05 -9.88 8.39
C ILE A 127 -5.89 -10.66 9.68
#